data_AF-A0A9D1QUT6-F1
#
_entry.id   AF-A0A9D1QUT6-F1
#
_cell.length_a   1.000
_cell.length_b   1.000
_cell.length_c   1.000
_cell.angle_alpha   90.00
_cell.angle_beta   90.00
_cell.angle_gamma   90.00
#
_symmetry.space_group_name_H-M   'P 1'
#
loop_
_entity.id
_entity.type
_entity.pdbx_description
1 polymer ?
#
loop_
_entity_poly.entity_id
_entity_poly.type
_entity_poly.pdbx_seq_one_letter_code
_entity_poly.pdbx_strand_id
1 'polypeptide(L)' 'MATRKTPNVDQLTTLATTTHHPVVLHATTDVVLMDKQDFETAQRIIQLATGSSVPFMTLLNQHSV' A
#
# COMPACT_ATOMS: atom_id res chain seq x y z
N MET A 1 -11.84 7.87 -29.99
CA MET A 1 -11.15 6.90 -29.11
C MET A 1 -10.34 7.69 -28.10
N ALA A 2 -10.71 7.66 -26.81
CA ALA A 2 -9.93 8.33 -25.78
C ALA A 2 -8.69 7.48 -25.48
N THR A 3 -7.50 7.99 -25.76
CA THR A 3 -6.24 7.41 -25.30
C THR A 3 -6.25 7.42 -23.79
N ARG A 4 -6.39 6.24 -23.17
CA ARG A 4 -6.30 6.06 -21.72
C ARG A 4 -4.86 6.43 -21.33
N LYS A 5 -4.68 7.65 -20.85
CA LYS A 5 -3.37 8.18 -20.44
C LYS A 5 -2.95 7.35 -19.23
N THR A 6 -2.00 6.44 -19.41
CA THR A 6 -1.44 5.69 -18.29
C THR A 6 -0.89 6.72 -17.31
N PRO A 7 -1.42 6.81 -16.08
CA PRO A 7 -0.90 7.77 -15.12
C PRO A 7 0.59 7.48 -14.90
N ASN A 8 1.42 8.52 -15.00
CA ASN A 8 2.86 8.38 -14.77
C ASN A 8 3.06 7.97 -13.29
N VAL A 9 3.94 7.00 -13.03
CA VAL A 9 4.23 6.49 -11.68
C VAL A 9 4.62 7.64 -10.74
N ASP A 10 5.31 8.67 -11.25
CA ASP A 10 5.67 9.88 -10.48
C ASP A 10 4.45 10.65 -9.99
N GLN A 11 3.39 10.74 -10.81
CA GLN A 11 2.15 11.42 -10.44
C GLN A 11 1.38 10.64 -9.38
N LEU A 12 1.36 9.30 -9.51
CA LEU A 12 0.72 8.42 -8.52
C LEU A 12 1.47 8.43 -7.19
N THR A 13 2.81 8.50 -7.23
CA THR A 13 3.64 8.62 -6.04
C THR A 13 3.37 9.95 -5.35
N THR A 14 3.36 11.05 -6.10
CA THR A 14 3.03 12.40 -5.56
C THR A 14 1.63 12.43 -4.94
N LEU A 15 0.65 11.79 -5.58
CA LEU A 15 -0.71 11.70 -5.05
C LEU A 15 -0.71 10.92 -3.72
N ALA A 16 -0.14 9.71 -3.71
CA ALA A 16 -0.12 8.85 -2.53
C ALA A 16 0.56 9.52 -1.33
N THR A 17 1.66 10.25 -1.55
CA THR A 17 2.40 10.94 -0.49
C THR A 17 1.72 12.23 -0.02
N THR A 18 1.11 13.01 -0.91
CA THR A 18 0.49 14.30 -0.54
C THR A 18 -0.89 14.15 0.08
N THR A 19 -1.67 13.15 -0.36
CA THR A 19 -3.02 12.93 0.15
C THR A 19 -3.07 11.87 1.24
N HIS A 20 -1.95 11.20 1.56
CA HIS A 20 -1.91 10.05 2.48
C HIS A 20 -2.94 8.96 2.11
N HIS A 21 -3.21 8.81 0.81
CA HIS A 21 -4.18 7.85 0.30
C HIS A 21 -3.44 6.77 -0.50
N PRO A 22 -3.46 5.51 -0.03
CA PRO A 22 -2.91 4.40 -0.79
C PRO A 22 -3.60 4.26 -2.15
N VAL A 23 -2.82 4.01 -3.20
CA VAL A 23 -3.29 3.76 -4.56
C VAL A 23 -3.04 2.30 -4.91
N VAL A 24 -4.08 1.61 -5.40
CA VAL A 24 -3.95 0.24 -5.90
C VAL A 24 -3.59 0.29 -7.38
N LEU A 25 -2.48 -0.35 -7.73
CA LEU A 25 -2.02 -0.53 -9.10
C LEU A 25 -2.35 -1.94 -9.55
N HIS A 26 -3.22 -2.05 -10.56
CA HIS A 26 -3.62 -3.32 -11.16
C HIS A 26 -2.69 -3.65 -12.34
N ALA A 27 -1.90 -4.72 -12.20
CA ALA A 27 -1.01 -5.23 -13.24
C ALA A 27 -1.14 -6.76 -13.34
N THR A 28 -0.03 -7.50 -13.51
CA THR A 28 -0.02 -8.97 -13.36
C THR A 28 -0.25 -9.40 -11.91
N THR A 29 0.07 -8.51 -10.97
CA THR A 29 -0.13 -8.66 -9.54
C THR A 29 -0.60 -7.32 -9.00
N ASP A 30 -1.56 -7.34 -8.09
CA ASP A 30 -2.01 -6.12 -7.44
C ASP A 30 -0.92 -5.60 -6.49
N VAL A 31 -0.56 -4.34 -6.65
CA VAL A 31 0.44 -3.66 -5.82
C VAL A 31 -0.21 -2.44 -5.19
N VAL A 32 0.03 -2.23 -3.90
CA VAL A 32 -0.41 -1.02 -3.19
C VAL A 32 0.76 -0.06 -3.10
N LEU A 33 0.61 1.12 -3.70
CA LEU A 33 1.51 2.26 -3.53
C LEU A 33 0.98 3.12 -2.39
N MET A 34 1.79 3.38 -1.37
CA MET A 34 1.42 4.23 -0.23
C MET A 34 2.63 5.04 0.24
N ASP A 35 2.38 6.08 1.02
CA ASP A 35 3.45 6.83 1.68
C ASP A 35 4.22 5.94 2.66
N LYS A 36 5.53 6.19 2.78
CA LYS A 36 6.40 5.41 3.68
C LYS A 36 5.98 5.60 5.15
N GLN A 37 5.65 6.82 5.55
CA GLN A 37 5.23 7.11 6.92
C GLN A 37 3.90 6.41 7.24
N ASP A 38 2.97 6.37 6.28
CA ASP A 38 1.70 5.66 6.43
C ASP A 38 1.93 4.15 6.61
N PHE A 39 2.83 3.57 5.82
CA PHE A 39 3.23 2.17 5.96
C PHE A 39 3.84 1.88 7.34
N GLU A 40 4.80 2.69 7.79
CA GLU A 40 5.47 2.53 9.09
C GLU A 40 4.48 2.68 10.25
N THR A 41 3.55 3.63 10.13
CA THR A 41 2.48 3.85 11.11
C THR A 41 1.54 2.65 11.19
N ALA A 42 1.08 2.14 10.04
CA ALA A 42 0.23 0.95 9.99
C ALA A 42 0.94 -0.28 10.58
N GLN A 43 2.22 -0.48 10.26
CA GLN A 43 3.01 -1.56 10.85
C GLN A 43 3.16 -1.40 12.37
N ARG A 44 3.36 -0.17 12.86
CA ARG A 44 3.45 0.08 14.30
C ARG A 44 2.14 -0.18 15.02
N ILE A 45 1.00 0.24 14.47
CA ILE A 45 -0.33 -0.03 15.03
C ILE A 45 -0.56 -1.54 15.13
N ILE A 46 -0.25 -2.28 14.07
CA ILE A 46 -0.47 -3.73 14.02
C ILE A 46 0.49 -4.46 14.96
N GLN A 47 1.74 -4.02 15.06
CA GLN A 47 2.68 -4.53 16.05
C GLN A 47 2.14 -4.33 17.49
N LEU A 48 1.60 -3.16 17.80
CA LEU A 48 1.01 -2.87 19.10
C LEU A 48 -0.23 -3.75 19.37
N ALA A 49 -1.08 -3.95 18.36
CA ALA A 49 -2.30 -4.74 18.49
C ALA A 49 -2.03 -6.26 18.61
N THR A 50 -1.01 -6.76 17.93
CA THR A 50 -0.73 -8.21 17.84
C THR A 50 0.40 -8.69 18.75
N GLY A 51 1.23 -7.77 19.25
CA GLY A 51 2.50 -8.10 19.93
C GLY A 51 3.55 -8.73 19.01
N SER A 52 3.28 -8.81 17.70
CA SER A 52 4.13 -9.47 16.72
C SER A 52 4.90 -8.46 15.87
N SER A 53 6.18 -8.72 15.67
CA SER A 53 7.09 -7.86 14.88
C SER A 53 7.08 -8.19 13.38
N VAL A 54 6.27 -9.15 12.94
CA VAL A 54 6.16 -9.48 11.52
C VAL A 54 5.47 -8.34 10.75
N PRO A 55 5.96 -8.00 9.54
CA PRO A 55 5.29 -7.02 8.69
C PRO A 55 3.82 -7.40 8.50
N PHE A 56 2.88 -6.48 8.64
CA PHE A 56 1.47 -6.85 8.62
C PHE A 56 1.00 -7.51 7.31
N MET A 57 1.70 -7.25 6.20
CA MET A 57 1.44 -7.93 4.92
C MET A 57 1.66 -9.45 5.00
N THR A 58 2.49 -9.96 5.92
CA THR A 58 2.65 -11.41 6.12
C THR A 58 1.60 -12.02 7.03
N LEU A 59 0.88 -11.22 7.85
CA LEU A 59 -0.21 -11.69 8.70
C LEU A 59 -1.45 -12.08 7.88
N LEU A 60 -1.73 -11.37 6.79
CA LEU A 60 -2.89 -11.64 5.92
C LEU A 60 -2.79 -13.00 5.19
N ASN A 61 -1.57 -13.47 4.92
CA ASN A 61 -1.34 -14.78 4.29
C ASN A 61 -1.52 -15.98 5.24
N GLN A 62 -1.66 -15.76 6.56
CA GLN A 62 -1.80 -16.85 7.54
C GLN A 62 -3.24 -17.14 7.96
N HIS A 63 -4.19 -16.24 7.66
CA HIS A 63 -5.60 -16.39 8.01
C HIS A 63 -6.48 -16.91 6.84
N SER A 64 -5.86 -17.31 5.73
CA SER A 64 -6.55 -17.86 4.55
C SER A 64 -6.56 -19.39 4.52
N VAL A 65 -6.65 -20.05 5.69
CA VAL A 65 -6.79 -21.52 5.82
C VAL A 65 -8.03 -21.85 6.63
#